data_AF-A0A229GQV3-F1
#
_entry.id   AF-A0A229GQV3-F1
#
_cell.length_a   1.000
_cell.length_b   1.000
_cell.length_c   1.000
_cell.angle_alpha   90.00
_cell.angle_beta   90.00
_cell.angle_gamma   90.00
#
_symmetry.space_group_name_H-M   'P 1'
#
loop_
_entity.id
_entity.type
_entity.pdbx_description
1 polymer ?
#
loop_
_entity_poly.entity_id
_entity_poly.type
_entity_poly.pdbx_seq_one_letter_code
_entity_poly.pdbx_strand_id
1 'polypeptide(L)'
;MIVVWDRLNTHISKTMKALVAEREWLTVVLLPGYAPELNPVEALWAHIKRSLANLATRTLTELETLLRRRLKALQYRHGVLGGFLAGTDLDLDRPDRP
;
A
#
# COMPACT_ATOMS: atom_id res chain seq x y z
N MET A 1 5.44 -13.44 7.48
CA MET A 1 5.17 -12.12 6.87
C MET A 1 3.72 -12.10 6.41
N ILE A 2 2.99 -11.02 6.69
CA ILE A 2 1.60 -10.86 6.24
C ILE A 2 1.57 -9.83 5.11
N VAL A 3 0.85 -10.14 4.03
CA VAL A 3 0.56 -9.22 2.94
C VAL A 3 -0.94 -9.05 2.82
N VAL A 4 -1.40 -7.81 2.87
CA VAL A 4 -2.81 -7.45 2.67
C VAL A 4 -2.97 -6.93 1.24
N TRP A 5 -3.85 -7.54 0.47
CA TRP A 5 -4.10 -7.17 -0.93
C TRP A 5 -5.56 -6.85 -1.19
N ASP A 6 -5.78 -5.94 -2.13
CA ASP A 6 -7.07 -5.83 -2.79
C ASP A 6 -7.33 -7.05 -3.70
N ARG A 7 -8.49 -7.06 -4.35
CA ARG A 7 -8.90 -8.18 -5.21
C ARG A 7 -8.57 -7.96 -6.68
N LEU A 8 -7.55 -7.17 -7.00
CA LEU A 8 -7.10 -7.02 -8.39
C LEU A 8 -6.87 -8.40 -9.02
N ASN A 9 -7.31 -8.59 -10.27
CA ASN A 9 -7.33 -9.90 -10.92
C ASN A 9 -5.96 -10.62 -10.92
N THR A 10 -4.86 -9.86 -10.94
CA THR A 10 -3.50 -10.39 -10.82
C THR A 10 -3.23 -10.98 -9.43
N HIS A 11 -3.69 -10.36 -8.34
CA HIS A 11 -3.53 -10.83 -6.96
C HIS A 11 -4.30 -12.13 -6.68
N ILE A 12 -5.44 -12.34 -7.34
CA ILE A 12 -6.28 -13.55 -7.16
C ILE A 12 -6.08 -14.61 -8.24
N SER A 13 -5.13 -14.39 -9.17
CA SER A 13 -4.84 -15.29 -10.27
C SER A 13 -4.33 -16.66 -9.78
N LYS A 14 -4.54 -17.71 -10.59
CA LYS A 14 -4.02 -19.06 -10.28
C LYS A 14 -2.51 -19.06 -10.11
N THR A 15 -1.80 -18.34 -10.98
CA THR A 15 -0.34 -18.19 -10.92
C THR A 15 0.09 -17.54 -9.61
N MET A 16 -0.55 -16.46 -9.18
CA MET A 16 -0.21 -15.81 -7.92
C MET A 16 -0.48 -16.71 -6.71
N LYS A 17 -1.61 -17.44 -6.71
CA LYS A 17 -1.92 -18.41 -5.66
C LYS A 17 -0.87 -19.52 -5.54
N ALA A 18 -0.39 -20.03 -6.67
CA ALA A 18 0.69 -21.03 -6.67
C ALA A 18 1.99 -20.46 -6.08
N LEU A 19 2.39 -19.24 -6.48
CA LEU A 19 3.56 -18.58 -5.91
C LEU A 19 3.45 -18.36 -4.39
N VAL A 20 2.26 -17.98 -3.90
CA VAL A 20 2.05 -17.84 -2.45
C VAL A 20 2.13 -19.19 -1.74
N ALA A 21 1.53 -20.25 -2.31
CA ALA A 21 1.51 -21.58 -1.72
C ALA A 21 2.91 -22.21 -1.54
N GLU A 22 3.87 -21.86 -2.41
CA GLU A 22 5.27 -22.30 -2.29
C GLU A 22 6.03 -21.64 -1.13
N ARG A 23 5.43 -20.67 -0.42
CA ARG A 23 6.09 -19.83 0.59
C ARG A 23 5.37 -19.93 1.92
N GLU A 24 5.75 -20.91 2.74
CA GLU A 24 5.17 -21.13 4.08
C GLU A 24 5.31 -19.92 5.02
N TRP A 25 6.32 -19.08 4.80
CA TRP A 25 6.56 -17.86 5.58
C TRP A 25 5.61 -16.71 5.21
N LEU A 26 4.79 -16.85 4.17
CA LEU A 26 3.95 -15.80 3.60
C LEU A 26 2.46 -16.09 3.83
N THR A 27 1.79 -15.21 4.56
CA THR A 27 0.33 -15.21 4.68
C THR A 27 -0.24 -14.05 3.86
N VAL A 28 -1.19 -14.35 2.98
CA VAL A 28 -1.90 -13.33 2.20
C VAL A 28 -3.33 -13.20 2.68
N VAL A 29 -3.73 -11.98 3.03
CA VAL A 29 -5.10 -11.61 3.39
C VAL A 29 -5.68 -10.76 2.28
N LEU A 30 -6.85 -11.14 1.77
CA LEU A 30 -7.56 -10.38 0.75
C LEU A 30 -8.61 -9.50 1.40
N LEU A 31 -8.59 -8.21 1.07
CA LEU A 31 -9.66 -7.28 1.41
C LEU A 31 -10.97 -7.65 0.68
N PRO A 32 -12.13 -7.23 1.22
CA PRO A 32 -13.38 -7.26 0.48
C PRO A 32 -13.26 -6.55 -0.88
N GLY A 33 -14.08 -6.98 -1.85
CA GLY A 33 -14.13 -6.30 -3.14
C GLY A 33 -14.67 -4.89 -2.99
N TYR A 34 -14.12 -3.94 -3.77
CA TYR A 34 -14.56 -2.54 -3.79
C TYR A 34 -14.52 -1.83 -2.43
N ALA A 35 -13.57 -2.20 -1.56
CA ALA A 35 -13.35 -1.57 -0.25
C ALA A 35 -12.04 -0.76 -0.19
N PRO A 36 -11.88 0.32 -0.98
CA PRO A 36 -10.66 1.15 -0.99
C PRO A 36 -10.35 1.79 0.37
N GLU A 37 -11.38 2.04 1.20
CA GLU A 37 -11.25 2.57 2.55
C GLU A 37 -10.49 1.63 3.51
N LEU A 38 -10.40 0.34 3.18
CA LEU A 38 -9.64 -0.65 3.94
C LEU A 38 -8.21 -0.83 3.41
N ASN A 39 -7.85 -0.19 2.30
CA ASN A 39 -6.54 -0.34 1.67
C ASN A 39 -5.63 0.86 2.00
N PRO A 40 -4.65 0.72 2.91
CA PRO A 40 -3.80 1.84 3.35
C PRO A 40 -2.94 2.42 2.23
N VAL A 41 -2.70 1.64 1.16
CA VAL A 41 -1.99 2.10 -0.04
C VAL A 41 -2.77 3.20 -0.77
N GLU A 42 -4.11 3.25 -0.68
CA GLU A 42 -4.91 4.34 -1.26
C GLU A 42 -4.62 5.68 -0.58
N ALA A 43 -4.54 5.69 0.75
CA ALA A 43 -4.21 6.89 1.52
C ALA A 43 -2.78 7.38 1.22
N LEU A 44 -1.83 6.44 1.11
CA LEU A 44 -0.46 6.71 0.67
C LEU A 44 -0.44 7.36 -0.73
N TRP A 45 -1.17 6.79 -1.69
CA TRP A 45 -1.25 7.33 -3.05
C TRP A 45 -1.91 8.71 -3.08
N ALA A 46 -2.97 8.92 -2.32
CA ALA A 46 -3.60 10.23 -2.20
C ALA A 46 -2.62 11.28 -1.62
N HIS A 47 -1.82 10.91 -0.62
CA HIS A 47 -0.78 11.77 -0.06
C HIS A 47 0.29 12.14 -1.09
N ILE A 48 0.81 11.16 -1.83
CA ILE A 48 1.82 11.38 -2.87
C ILE A 48 1.26 12.25 -3.99
N LYS A 49 0.07 11.93 -4.52
CA LYS A 49 -0.58 12.70 -5.59
C LYS A 49 -0.78 14.16 -5.18
N ARG A 50 -1.24 14.43 -3.95
CA ARG A 50 -1.35 15.79 -3.42
C ARG A 50 -0.01 16.52 -3.39
N SER A 51 1.07 15.83 -3.02
CA SER A 51 2.42 16.43 -3.00
C SER A 51 2.98 16.74 -4.40
N LEU A 52 2.43 16.10 -5.44
CA LEU A 52 2.84 16.27 -6.84
C LEU A 52 1.91 17.20 -7.62
N ALA A 53 0.72 17.53 -7.11
CA ALA A 53 -0.35 18.21 -7.86
C ALA A 53 0.05 19.56 -8.47
N ASN A 54 1.06 20.24 -7.90
CA ASN A 54 1.54 21.54 -8.37
C ASN A 54 2.92 21.46 -9.07
N LEU A 55 3.43 20.25 -9.35
CA LEU A 55 4.72 20.06 -10.02
C LEU A 55 4.49 19.79 -11.52
N ALA A 56 4.86 20.75 -12.35
CA ALA A 56 4.80 20.63 -13.81
C ALA A 56 6.04 19.89 -14.35
N THR A 57 6.08 18.57 -14.20
CA THR A 57 7.10 17.73 -14.84
C THR A 57 6.89 17.71 -16.35
N ARG A 58 7.97 17.87 -17.12
CA ARG A 58 7.92 17.93 -18.58
C ARG A 58 8.12 16.56 -19.23
N THR A 59 8.61 15.58 -18.48
CA THR A 59 8.85 14.22 -18.96
C THR A 59 8.40 13.15 -17.96
N LEU A 60 8.16 11.94 -18.47
CA LEU A 60 7.86 10.78 -17.63
C LEU A 60 9.03 10.44 -16.69
N THR A 61 10.27 10.58 -17.16
CA THR A 61 11.49 10.31 -16.36
C THR A 61 11.61 11.25 -15.17
N GLU A 62 11.28 12.54 -15.34
CA GLU A 62 11.23 13.50 -14.25
C GLU A 62 10.17 13.13 -13.22
N LEU A 63 8.97 12.76 -13.69
CA LEU A 63 7.87 12.31 -12.81
C LEU A 63 8.26 11.06 -12.02
N GLU A 64 8.87 10.07 -12.68
CA GLU A 64 9.33 8.84 -12.03
C GLU A 64 10.40 9.15 -10.97
N THR A 65 11.36 10.02 -11.29
CA THR A 65 12.42 10.43 -10.36
C THR A 65 11.84 11.11 -9.13
N LEU A 66 10.88 12.04 -9.31
CA LEU A 66 10.21 12.71 -8.20
C LEU A 66 9.39 11.72 -7.37
N LEU A 67 8.62 10.84 -8.02
CA LEU A 67 7.82 9.83 -7.34
C LEU A 67 8.70 8.94 -6.46
N ARG A 68 9.81 8.41 -7.01
CA ARG A 68 10.78 7.59 -6.26
C ARG A 68 11.37 8.34 -5.08
N ARG A 69 11.73 9.62 -5.24
CA ARG A 69 12.25 10.45 -4.15
C ARG A 69 11.21 10.64 -3.03
N ARG A 70 9.94 10.89 -3.39
CA ARG A 70 8.85 11.06 -2.40
C ARG A 70 8.54 9.76 -1.65
N LEU A 71 8.46 8.64 -2.37
CA LEU A 71 8.32 7.31 -1.76
C LEU A 71 9.48 7.00 -0.81
N LYS A 72 10.71 7.28 -1.24
CA LYS A 72 11.91 7.07 -0.41
C LYS A 72 11.90 7.92 0.85
N ALA A 73 11.48 9.19 0.76
CA ALA A 73 11.34 10.05 1.92
C ALA A 73 10.25 9.55 2.90
N LEU A 74 9.13 9.03 2.39
CA LEU A 74 8.06 8.44 3.21
C LEU A 74 8.50 7.15 3.91
N GLN A 75 9.38 6.35 3.28
CA GLN A 75 9.90 5.10 3.86
C GLN A 75 10.51 5.30 5.26
N TYR A 76 11.13 6.46 5.52
CA TYR A 76 11.78 6.76 6.80
C TYR A 76 10.86 7.50 7.79
N ARG A 77 9.61 7.78 7.43
CA ARG A 77 8.64 8.51 8.26
C ARG A 77 7.63 7.53 8.87
N HIS A 78 8.10 6.69 9.79
CA HIS A 78 7.30 5.62 10.40
C HIS A 78 5.97 6.10 10.98
N GLY A 79 5.90 7.27 11.64
CA GLY A 79 4.65 7.81 12.16
C GLY A 79 3.61 8.15 11.08
N VAL A 80 4.05 8.56 9.88
CA VAL A 80 3.14 8.82 8.75
C VAL A 80 2.64 7.50 8.16
N LEU A 81 3.52 6.50 8.03
CA LEU A 81 3.15 5.16 7.57
C LEU A 81 2.18 4.48 8.54
N GLY A 82 2.44 4.57 9.84
CA GLY A 82 1.53 4.11 10.89
C GLY A 82 0.18 4.81 10.82
N GLY A 83 0.15 6.12 10.57
CA GLY A 83 -1.10 6.87 10.37
C GLY A 83 -1.95 6.37 9.20
N PHE A 84 -1.34 5.90 8.11
CA PHE A 84 -2.09 5.29 7.00
C PHE A 84 -2.70 3.95 7.38
N LEU A 85 -2.00 3.13 8.17
CA LEU A 85 -2.52 1.86 8.68
C LEU A 85 -3.65 2.07 9.70
N ALA A 86 -3.47 3.02 10.62
CA ALA A 86 -4.48 3.38 11.61
C ALA A 86 -5.77 3.88 10.95
N GLY A 87 -5.68 4.62 9.84
CA GLY A 87 -6.83 5.08 9.07
C GLY A 87 -7.66 3.96 8.41
N THR A 88 -7.13 2.74 8.36
CA THR A 88 -7.82 1.56 7.80
C THR A 88 -8.06 0.47 8.85
N ASP A 89 -7.98 0.80 10.15
CA ASP A 89 -8.07 -0.16 11.27
C ASP A 89 -7.01 -1.30 11.22
N LEU A 90 -5.90 -1.11 10.50
CA LEU A 90 -4.79 -2.07 10.39
C LEU A 90 -3.60 -1.69 11.27
N ASP A 91 -3.83 -0.93 12.33
CA ASP A 91 -2.79 -0.52 13.26
C ASP A 91 -2.18 -1.73 13.98
N LEU A 92 -0.84 -1.77 14.02
CA LEU A 92 -0.07 -2.91 14.51
C LEU A 92 -0.03 -2.98 16.04
N ASP A 93 -0.24 -1.84 16.71
CA ASP A 93 -0.17 -1.72 18.17
C ASP A 93 -1.56 -1.72 18.83
N ARG A 94 -2.62 -1.96 18.06
CA ARG A 94 -3.99 -1.93 18.59
C ARG A 94 -4.24 -3.17 19.46
N PRO A 95 -4.57 -3.02 20.76
CA PRO A 95 -4.97 -4.15 21.58
C PRO A 95 -6.26 -4.75 21.02
N ASP A 96 -6.37 -6.08 21.05
CA ASP A 96 -7.57 -6.81 20.64
C ASP A 96 -8.79 -6.17 21.30
N ARG A 97 -9.71 -5.66 20.47
CA ARG A 97 -10.97 -5.11 20.99
C ARG A 97 -11.80 -6.31 21.47
N PRO A 98 -12.35 -6.28 22.70
CA PRO A 98 -13.19 -7.37 23.21
C PRO A 98 -14.45 -7.59 22.38
#